data_AF-A0A060XQ75-F1
#
_entry.id   AF-A0A060XQ75-F1
#
_cell.length_a   1.000
_cell.length_b   1.000
_cell.length_c   1.000
_cell.angle_alpha   90.00
_cell.angle_beta   90.00
_cell.angle_gamma   90.00
#
_symmetry.space_group_name_H-M   'P 1'
#
loop_
_entity.id
_entity.type
_entity.pdbx_description
1 polymer ?
#
loop_
_entity_poly.entity_id
_entity_poly.type
_entity_poly.pdbx_seq_one_letter_code
_entity_poly.pdbx_strand_id
1 'polypeptide(L)'
;MAEWLMLCLIFVFLLSLVTIVGYVLYSGLLSEIHIRTGSPPIKNITIAYKFKQGPYKECGQLFTESCSIGRNLSSIGVFYDDPKKVIGEKCRCAVGSVLSEGDTRPSEELQQLYEKFGFRVFSFPEVTHVVSASFPHRTPLSIFFGVQRVYPQLESYIKERKLCAHPCLEIYRDDLIHYMSPLARQGDFYVPEVRQDPDRRLLGDNDSEEDRGTDITGTLQ
;
A
#
# COMPACT_ATOMS: atom_id res chain seq x y z
N MET A 1 -33.81 44.89 1.49
CA MET A 1 -33.78 43.66 0.65
C MET A 1 -32.36 43.18 0.40
N ALA A 2 -31.46 44.02 -0.13
CA ALA A 2 -30.06 43.63 -0.39
C ALA A 2 -29.25 43.28 0.88
N GLU A 3 -29.42 44.01 1.99
CA GLU A 3 -28.70 43.75 3.24
C GLU A 3 -29.04 42.37 3.85
N TRP A 4 -30.33 42.01 3.89
CA TRP A 4 -30.77 40.68 4.33
C TRP A 4 -30.23 39.56 3.43
N LEU A 5 -30.21 39.79 2.11
CA LEU A 5 -29.60 38.85 1.16
C LEU A 5 -28.10 38.68 1.42
N MET A 6 -27.38 39.78 1.65
CA MET A 6 -25.95 39.76 1.97
C MET A 6 -25.67 39.01 3.28
N LEU A 7 -26.46 39.24 4.32
CA LEU A 7 -26.36 38.52 5.60
C LEU A 7 -26.63 37.01 5.42
N CYS A 8 -27.64 36.64 4.63
CA CYS A 8 -27.90 35.24 4.29
C CYS A 8 -26.73 34.60 3.54
N LEU A 9 -26.13 35.30 2.57
CA LEU A 9 -24.96 34.81 1.83
C LEU A 9 -23.75 34.63 2.74
N ILE A 10 -23.49 35.57 3.65
CA ILE A 10 -22.41 35.46 4.65
C ILE A 10 -22.66 34.25 5.56
N PHE A 11 -23.89 34.06 6.04
CA PHE A 11 -24.24 32.92 6.89
C PHE A 11 -24.05 31.58 6.16
N VAL A 12 -24.52 31.47 4.92
CA VAL A 12 -24.33 30.25 4.11
C VAL A 12 -22.85 29.99 3.84
N PHE A 13 -22.06 31.03 3.57
CA PHE A 13 -20.61 30.92 3.40
C PHE A 13 -19.91 30.45 4.67
N LEU A 14 -20.27 30.98 5.84
CA LEU A 14 -19.71 30.54 7.11
C LEU A 14 -20.08 29.08 7.41
N LEU A 15 -21.33 28.69 7.15
CA LEU A 15 -21.76 27.30 7.34
C LEU A 15 -21.00 26.34 6.43
N SER A 16 -20.83 26.69 5.14
CA SER A 16 -20.06 25.86 4.21
C SER A 16 -18.59 25.76 4.60
N LEU A 17 -17.99 26.85 5.09
CA LEU A 17 -16.62 26.83 5.61
C LEU A 17 -16.49 25.88 6.80
N VAL A 18 -17.42 25.92 7.76
CA VAL A 18 -17.43 24.99 8.91
C VAL A 18 -17.57 23.54 8.44
N THR A 19 -18.44 23.26 7.46
CA THR A 19 -18.58 21.91 6.88
C THR A 19 -17.29 21.45 6.20
N ILE A 20 -16.64 22.31 5.42
CA ILE A 20 -15.36 21.99 4.74
C ILE A 20 -14.27 21.70 5.77
N VAL A 21 -14.13 22.56 6.79
CA VAL A 21 -13.15 22.36 7.86
C VAL A 21 -13.45 21.06 8.61
N GLY A 22 -14.71 20.81 8.96
CA GLY A 22 -15.15 19.56 9.57
C GLY A 22 -14.81 18.33 8.72
N TYR A 23 -15.05 18.39 7.41
CA TYR A 23 -14.72 17.31 6.47
C TYR A 23 -13.20 17.05 6.39
N VAL A 24 -12.39 18.11 6.32
CA VAL A 24 -10.93 18.03 6.27
C VAL A 24 -10.36 17.41 7.55
N LEU A 25 -10.85 17.85 8.72
CA LEU A 25 -10.45 17.30 10.01
C LEU A 25 -10.90 15.84 10.16
N TYR A 26 -12.13 15.53 9.78
CA TYR A 26 -12.67 14.17 9.79
C TYR A 26 -11.88 13.21 8.88
N SER A 27 -11.36 13.73 7.76
CA SER A 27 -10.53 13.00 6.81
C SER A 27 -9.13 12.66 7.35
N GLY A 28 -8.74 13.19 8.51
CA GLY A 28 -7.51 12.80 9.20
C GLY A 28 -6.35 13.80 9.12
N LEU A 29 -6.61 15.07 8.75
CA LEU A 29 -5.56 16.10 8.68
C LEU A 29 -4.76 16.24 9.99
N LEU A 30 -5.41 16.08 11.15
CA LEU A 30 -4.79 16.16 12.47
C LEU A 30 -4.57 14.80 13.12
N SER A 31 -4.80 13.70 12.40
CA SER A 31 -4.57 12.37 12.95
C SER A 31 -3.10 12.16 13.26
N GLU A 32 -2.82 11.59 14.42
CA GLU A 32 -1.48 11.22 14.82
C GLU A 32 -1.04 9.98 14.04
N ILE A 33 0.23 9.95 13.64
CA ILE A 33 0.83 8.85 12.88
C ILE A 33 1.88 8.20 13.77
N HIS A 34 1.65 6.94 14.11
CA HIS A 34 2.59 6.15 14.89
C HIS A 34 3.30 5.16 14.01
N ILE A 35 4.59 5.38 13.80
CA ILE A 35 5.46 4.46 13.07
C ILE A 35 6.16 3.54 14.06
N ARG A 36 6.13 2.25 13.76
CA ARG A 36 6.66 1.21 14.63
C ARG A 36 7.32 0.10 13.82
N THR A 37 8.41 -0.42 14.36
CA THR A 37 8.99 -1.70 13.95
C THR A 37 8.42 -2.82 14.80
N GLY A 38 8.01 -3.91 14.18
CA GLY A 38 7.56 -5.08 14.92
C GLY A 38 6.90 -6.10 14.01
N SER A 39 6.06 -6.95 14.61
CA SER A 39 5.26 -7.94 13.89
C SER A 39 4.32 -7.26 12.89
N PRO A 40 4.10 -7.88 11.72
CA PRO A 40 3.24 -7.31 10.70
C PRO A 40 1.79 -7.19 11.19
N PRO A 41 1.04 -6.20 10.69
CA PRO A 41 -0.39 -6.09 10.98
C PRO A 41 -1.21 -7.20 10.33
N ILE A 42 -0.60 -7.96 9.40
CA ILE A 42 -1.23 -9.04 8.65
C ILE A 42 -0.32 -10.28 8.59
N LYS A 43 -0.93 -11.45 8.46
CA LYS A 43 -0.19 -12.71 8.20
C LYS A 43 0.18 -12.83 6.72
N ASN A 44 0.53 -14.04 6.27
CA ASN A 44 0.58 -14.36 4.85
C ASN A 44 -0.77 -14.03 4.19
N ILE A 45 -0.73 -13.44 3.00
CA ILE A 45 -1.93 -13.03 2.27
C ILE A 45 -1.88 -13.54 0.84
N THR A 46 -3.04 -13.95 0.33
CA THR A 46 -3.21 -14.23 -1.10
C THR A 46 -3.99 -13.09 -1.71
N ILE A 47 -3.46 -12.52 -2.79
CA ILE A 47 -4.01 -11.34 -3.43
C ILE A 47 -4.34 -11.62 -4.89
N ALA A 48 -5.40 -11.00 -5.38
CA ALA A 48 -5.64 -10.80 -6.80
C ALA A 48 -5.15 -9.40 -7.18
N TYR A 49 -4.28 -9.27 -8.17
CA TYR A 49 -3.69 -7.98 -8.56
C TYR A 49 -3.63 -7.81 -10.07
N LYS A 50 -3.59 -6.55 -10.49
CA LYS A 50 -3.12 -6.12 -11.80
C LYS A 50 -1.80 -5.37 -11.63
N PHE A 51 -0.82 -5.74 -12.44
CA PHE A 51 0.41 -5.00 -12.56
C PHE A 51 0.20 -3.77 -13.45
N LYS A 52 0.71 -2.61 -13.04
CA LYS A 52 0.69 -1.38 -13.83
C LYS A 52 2.04 -0.68 -13.73
N GLN A 53 2.51 -0.20 -14.86
CA GLN A 53 3.60 0.76 -14.96
C GLN A 53 3.00 2.12 -15.35
N GLY A 54 3.39 3.18 -14.64
CA GLY A 54 2.90 4.53 -14.84
C GLY A 54 2.67 5.30 -13.53
N PRO A 55 2.19 6.55 -13.61
CA PRO A 55 2.03 7.41 -12.44
C PRO A 55 1.05 6.83 -11.43
N TYR A 56 1.44 6.78 -10.14
CA TYR A 56 0.60 6.22 -9.08
C TYR A 56 -0.76 6.92 -8.90
N LYS A 57 -0.86 8.20 -9.29
CA LYS A 57 -2.14 8.94 -9.28
C LYS A 57 -3.20 8.31 -10.19
N GLU A 58 -2.79 7.55 -11.20
CA GLU A 58 -3.69 6.87 -12.13
C GLU A 58 -4.07 5.45 -11.68
N CYS A 59 -3.62 5.02 -10.49
CA CYS A 59 -3.95 3.70 -9.96
C CYS A 59 -5.37 3.63 -9.37
N GLY A 60 -6.03 4.77 -9.15
CA GLY A 60 -7.40 4.83 -8.59
C GLY A 60 -8.43 4.03 -9.39
N GLN A 61 -8.27 3.95 -10.72
CA GLN A 61 -9.13 3.14 -11.58
C GLN A 61 -9.01 1.63 -11.27
N LEU A 62 -7.79 1.15 -10.98
CA LEU A 62 -7.56 -0.26 -10.64
C LEU A 62 -8.16 -0.61 -9.28
N PHE A 63 -8.08 0.30 -8.31
CA PHE A 63 -8.76 0.15 -7.03
C PHE A 63 -10.28 0.12 -7.19
N THR A 64 -10.84 0.97 -8.06
CA THR A 64 -12.29 0.97 -8.33
C THR A 64 -12.72 -0.33 -9.00
N GLU A 65 -11.93 -0.81 -9.97
CA GLU A 65 -12.18 -2.08 -10.65
C GLU A 65 -12.14 -3.25 -9.67
N SER A 66 -11.09 -3.35 -8.83
CA SER A 66 -10.97 -4.45 -7.86
C SER A 66 -12.09 -4.43 -6.81
N CYS A 67 -12.43 -3.25 -6.28
CA CYS A 67 -13.54 -3.07 -5.33
C CYS A 67 -14.91 -3.42 -5.95
N SER A 68 -15.09 -3.21 -7.25
CA SER A 68 -16.35 -3.56 -7.94
C SER A 68 -16.57 -5.07 -8.02
N ILE A 69 -15.49 -5.85 -8.07
CA ILE A 69 -15.52 -7.32 -8.10
C ILE A 69 -15.69 -7.88 -6.67
N GLY A 70 -14.90 -7.40 -5.71
CA GLY A 70 -14.93 -7.87 -4.32
C GLY A 70 -15.23 -6.77 -3.32
N ARG A 71 -16.50 -6.32 -3.26
CA ARG A 71 -16.94 -5.17 -2.44
C ARG A 71 -16.60 -5.27 -0.95
N ASN A 72 -16.53 -6.48 -0.40
CA ASN A 72 -16.28 -6.73 1.02
C ASN A 72 -14.83 -7.18 1.29
N LEU A 73 -13.95 -7.14 0.28
CA LEU A 73 -12.55 -7.51 0.44
C LEU A 73 -11.71 -6.28 0.74
N SER A 74 -10.65 -6.46 1.51
CA SER A 74 -9.64 -5.40 1.67
C SER A 74 -8.93 -5.15 0.34
N SER A 75 -8.74 -3.89 -0.03
CA SER A 75 -7.92 -3.53 -1.19
C SER A 75 -6.44 -3.51 -0.80
N ILE A 76 -5.57 -3.77 -1.76
CA ILE A 76 -4.12 -3.73 -1.55
C ILE A 76 -3.41 -3.05 -2.73
N GLY A 77 -2.44 -2.21 -2.41
CA GLY A 77 -1.46 -1.66 -3.34
C GLY A 77 -0.05 -2.01 -2.89
N VAL A 78 0.79 -2.45 -3.83
CA VAL A 78 2.23 -2.65 -3.63
C VAL A 78 2.97 -1.71 -4.56
N PHE A 79 3.77 -0.82 -3.99
CA PHE A 79 4.51 0.22 -4.69
C PHE A 79 5.99 -0.10 -4.64
N TYR A 80 6.57 -0.35 -5.81
CA TYR A 80 7.94 -0.86 -5.94
C TYR A 80 8.99 0.24 -6.09
N ASP A 81 8.57 1.44 -6.51
CA ASP A 81 9.46 2.53 -6.88
C ASP A 81 9.13 3.80 -6.08
N ASP A 82 10.15 4.58 -5.76
CA ASP A 82 9.97 5.88 -5.11
C ASP A 82 9.62 6.94 -6.17
N PRO A 83 8.43 7.55 -6.14
CA PRO A 83 8.00 8.52 -7.15
C PRO A 83 8.80 9.83 -7.11
N LYS A 84 9.63 10.07 -6.08
CA LYS A 84 10.58 11.19 -6.03
C LYS A 84 11.89 10.88 -6.77
N LYS A 85 12.21 9.61 -6.97
CA LYS A 85 13.46 9.13 -7.60
C LYS A 85 13.24 8.58 -9.00
N VAL A 86 12.13 7.90 -9.21
CA VAL A 86 11.75 7.29 -10.48
C VAL A 86 10.75 8.19 -11.20
N ILE A 87 10.96 8.38 -12.50
CA ILE A 87 10.04 9.16 -13.35
C ILE A 87 8.67 8.47 -13.33
N GLY A 88 7.60 9.24 -13.15
CA GLY A 88 6.24 8.71 -12.95
C GLY A 88 5.82 7.64 -13.97
N GLU A 89 6.16 7.80 -15.25
CA GLU A 89 5.85 6.82 -16.31
C GLU A 89 6.54 5.47 -16.13
N LYS A 90 7.65 5.42 -15.40
CA LYS A 90 8.40 4.20 -15.11
C LYS A 90 8.06 3.58 -13.76
N CYS A 91 7.32 4.27 -12.89
CA CYS A 91 6.93 3.75 -11.59
C CYS A 91 6.06 2.49 -11.76
N ARG A 92 6.35 1.45 -10.99
CA ARG A 92 5.66 0.16 -11.05
C ARG A 92 4.86 -0.07 -9.78
N CYS A 93 3.68 -0.64 -9.93
CA CYS A 93 2.85 -1.05 -8.82
C CYS A 93 2.02 -2.29 -9.15
N ALA A 94 1.61 -3.00 -8.12
CA ALA A 94 0.58 -4.03 -8.19
C ALA A 94 -0.61 -3.58 -7.35
N VAL A 95 -1.82 -3.56 -7.93
CA VAL A 95 -3.04 -3.10 -7.24
C VAL A 95 -4.14 -4.14 -7.38
N GLY A 96 -4.87 -4.40 -6.30
CA GLY A 96 -6.06 -5.23 -6.35
C GLY A 96 -6.66 -5.49 -4.98
N SER A 97 -6.98 -6.75 -4.67
CA SER A 97 -7.75 -7.15 -3.48
C SER A 97 -7.13 -8.35 -2.78
N VAL A 98 -7.26 -8.38 -1.45
CA VAL A 98 -6.88 -9.53 -0.62
C VAL A 98 -7.99 -10.58 -0.71
N LEU A 99 -7.67 -11.77 -1.23
CA LEU A 99 -8.59 -12.89 -1.37
C LEU A 99 -8.65 -13.75 -0.11
N SER A 100 -7.53 -13.90 0.59
CA SER A 100 -7.44 -14.63 1.85
C SER A 100 -6.24 -14.20 2.70
N GLU A 101 -6.31 -14.46 4.01
CA GLU A 101 -5.26 -14.18 4.98
C GLU A 101 -5.06 -15.38 5.91
N GLY A 102 -3.81 -15.68 6.27
CA GLY A 102 -3.47 -16.81 7.14
C GLY A 102 -3.60 -18.16 6.42
N ASP A 103 -4.07 -19.17 7.15
CA ASP A 103 -4.27 -20.53 6.62
C ASP A 103 -5.57 -20.69 5.82
N THR A 104 -6.31 -19.59 5.61
CA THR A 104 -7.55 -19.62 4.84
C THR A 104 -7.25 -19.68 3.35
N ARG A 105 -7.85 -20.66 2.66
CA ARG A 105 -7.75 -20.74 1.20
C ARG A 105 -8.68 -19.72 0.56
N PRO A 106 -8.25 -19.04 -0.52
CA PRO A 106 -9.15 -18.17 -1.27
C PRO A 106 -10.28 -19.01 -1.89
N SER A 107 -11.47 -18.42 -2.00
CA SER A 107 -12.58 -19.05 -2.71
C SER A 107 -12.22 -19.23 -4.19
N GLU A 108 -12.34 -20.46 -4.70
CA GLU A 108 -12.06 -20.77 -6.11
C GLU A 108 -12.96 -19.96 -7.06
N GLU A 109 -14.23 -19.76 -6.70
CA GLU A 109 -15.18 -18.96 -7.48
C GLU A 109 -14.73 -17.50 -7.56
N LEU A 110 -14.25 -16.96 -6.44
CA LEU A 110 -13.77 -15.58 -6.36
C LEU A 110 -12.47 -15.43 -7.15
N GLN A 111 -11.55 -16.38 -7.04
CA GLN A 111 -10.32 -16.40 -7.83
C GLN A 111 -10.63 -16.42 -9.34
N GLN A 112 -11.48 -17.34 -9.79
CA GLN A 112 -11.88 -17.43 -11.19
C GLN A 112 -12.56 -16.14 -11.68
N LEU A 113 -13.36 -15.49 -10.83
CA LEU A 113 -13.98 -14.21 -11.14
C LEU A 113 -12.93 -13.12 -11.37
N TYR A 114 -11.95 -12.97 -10.47
CA TYR A 114 -10.86 -12.01 -10.63
C TYR A 114 -10.02 -12.30 -11.88
N GLU A 115 -9.68 -13.56 -12.14
CA GLU A 115 -8.96 -13.99 -13.33
C GLU A 115 -9.72 -13.64 -14.63
N LYS A 116 -11.05 -13.81 -14.64
CA LYS A 116 -11.91 -13.41 -15.76
C LYS A 116 -11.83 -11.90 -16.07
N PHE A 117 -11.61 -11.07 -15.07
CA PHE A 117 -11.38 -9.63 -15.24
C PHE A 117 -9.90 -9.26 -15.46
N GLY A 118 -9.03 -10.25 -15.67
CA GLY A 118 -7.63 -10.07 -16.00
C GLY A 118 -6.72 -9.80 -14.79
N PHE A 119 -7.16 -10.13 -13.58
CA PHE A 119 -6.30 -10.11 -12.40
C PHE A 119 -5.50 -11.42 -12.31
N ARG A 120 -4.28 -11.33 -11.79
CA ARG A 120 -3.42 -12.46 -11.47
C ARG A 120 -3.46 -12.73 -9.99
N VAL A 121 -3.25 -13.97 -9.58
CA VAL A 121 -3.17 -14.35 -8.16
C VAL A 121 -1.71 -14.52 -7.74
N PHE A 122 -1.37 -13.99 -6.58
CA PHE A 122 -0.06 -14.16 -5.96
C PHE A 122 -0.18 -14.18 -4.44
N SER A 123 0.70 -14.91 -3.76
CA SER A 123 0.71 -15.02 -2.30
C SER A 123 1.97 -14.40 -1.73
N PHE A 124 1.80 -13.47 -0.80
CA PHE A 124 2.90 -12.90 -0.02
C PHE A 124 3.12 -13.72 1.26
N PRO A 125 4.38 -13.99 1.62
CA PRO A 125 4.69 -14.76 2.81
C PRO A 125 4.43 -13.95 4.09
N GLU A 126 4.34 -14.67 5.20
CA GLU A 126 4.41 -14.04 6.52
C GLU A 126 5.85 -13.58 6.80
N VAL A 127 5.98 -12.39 7.37
CA VAL A 127 7.27 -11.80 7.77
C VAL A 127 7.30 -11.55 9.26
N THR A 128 8.48 -11.65 9.86
CA THR A 128 8.63 -11.47 11.31
C THR A 128 8.75 -10.00 11.71
N HIS A 129 9.34 -9.16 10.85
CA HIS A 129 9.63 -7.77 11.14
C HIS A 129 9.27 -6.86 9.96
N VAL A 130 8.44 -5.87 10.24
CA VAL A 130 8.08 -4.80 9.30
C VAL A 130 8.24 -3.44 9.98
N VAL A 131 8.42 -2.40 9.18
CA VAL A 131 8.04 -1.04 9.58
C VAL A 131 6.58 -0.86 9.20
N SER A 132 5.73 -0.43 10.12
CA SER A 132 4.32 -0.21 9.85
C SER A 132 3.80 1.08 10.47
N ALA A 133 2.74 1.60 9.86
CA ALA A 133 1.94 2.70 10.34
C ALA A 133 0.47 2.48 9.94
N SER A 134 -0.45 3.08 10.69
CA SER A 134 -1.88 3.10 10.34
C SER A 134 -2.36 4.53 10.20
N PHE A 135 -3.26 4.77 9.25
CA PHE A 135 -3.89 6.07 9.04
C PHE A 135 -5.39 5.91 8.82
N PRO A 136 -6.26 6.86 9.22
CA PRO A 136 -7.69 6.76 8.94
C PRO A 136 -8.00 6.67 7.44
N HIS A 137 -9.00 5.87 7.07
CA HIS A 137 -9.53 5.70 5.72
C HIS A 137 -11.03 5.96 5.70
N ARG A 138 -11.43 7.22 5.90
CA ARG A 138 -12.86 7.59 6.04
C ARG A 138 -13.41 8.28 4.81
N THR A 139 -12.55 8.93 4.04
CA THR A 139 -12.92 9.69 2.84
C THR A 139 -11.85 9.53 1.77
N PRO A 140 -12.13 9.85 0.51
CA PRO A 140 -11.09 9.91 -0.53
C PRO A 140 -9.95 10.88 -0.18
N LEU A 141 -10.26 11.95 0.57
CA LEU A 141 -9.25 12.90 1.03
C LEU A 141 -8.31 12.28 2.08
N SER A 142 -8.77 11.26 2.84
CA SER A 142 -7.91 10.49 3.72
C SER A 142 -6.76 9.79 3.00
N ILE A 143 -7.00 9.27 1.79
CA ILE A 143 -5.94 8.64 0.97
C ILE A 143 -4.85 9.67 0.64
N PHE A 144 -5.27 10.86 0.23
CA PHE A 144 -4.34 11.95 -0.06
C PHE A 144 -3.52 12.37 1.17
N PHE A 145 -4.16 12.55 2.33
CA PHE A 145 -3.45 12.87 3.57
C PHE A 145 -2.56 11.73 4.06
N GLY A 146 -2.99 10.48 3.90
CA GLY A 146 -2.18 9.31 4.20
C GLY A 146 -0.88 9.33 3.40
N VAL A 147 -0.97 9.51 2.08
CA VAL A 147 0.22 9.57 1.22
C VAL A 147 1.14 10.75 1.59
N GLN A 148 0.58 11.94 1.79
CA GLN A 148 1.37 13.14 2.07
C GLN A 148 1.98 13.18 3.47
N ARG A 149 1.37 12.53 4.47
CA ARG A 149 1.83 12.61 5.87
C ARG A 149 2.53 11.35 6.34
N VAL A 150 2.12 10.16 5.88
CA VAL A 150 2.70 8.88 6.33
C VAL A 150 4.05 8.64 5.64
N TYR A 151 4.14 8.76 4.31
CA TYR A 151 5.41 8.46 3.61
C TYR A 151 6.59 9.31 4.08
N PRO A 152 6.50 10.65 4.26
CA PRO A 152 7.65 11.43 4.74
C PRO A 152 8.10 11.03 6.14
N GLN A 153 7.16 10.69 7.03
CA GLN A 153 7.51 10.22 8.38
C GLN A 153 8.11 8.81 8.32
N LEU A 154 7.58 7.94 7.47
CA LEU A 154 8.10 6.59 7.24
C LEU A 154 9.53 6.64 6.71
N GLU A 155 9.79 7.50 5.71
CA GLU A 155 11.12 7.76 5.16
C GLU A 155 12.10 8.28 6.24
N SER A 156 11.68 9.25 7.07
CA SER A 156 12.53 9.77 8.16
C SER A 156 12.88 8.67 9.16
N TYR A 157 11.88 7.90 9.59
CA TYR A 157 12.05 6.83 10.56
C TYR A 157 12.98 5.71 10.03
N ILE A 158 12.80 5.30 8.77
CA ILE A 158 13.67 4.31 8.10
C ILE A 158 15.11 4.83 8.02
N LYS A 159 15.29 6.10 7.64
CA LYS A 159 16.60 6.73 7.49
C LYS A 159 17.33 6.88 8.83
N GLU A 160 16.66 7.35 9.86
CA GLU A 160 17.22 7.54 11.21
C GLU A 160 17.70 6.22 11.82
N ARG A 161 16.97 5.13 11.58
CA ARG A 161 17.28 3.79 12.09
C ARG A 161 18.10 2.93 11.14
N LYS A 162 18.46 3.46 9.96
CA LYS A 162 19.23 2.77 8.91
C LYS A 162 18.61 1.42 8.53
N LEU A 163 17.30 1.38 8.37
CA LEU A 163 16.56 0.18 8.01
C LEU A 163 16.50 0.00 6.50
N CYS A 164 16.48 -1.24 6.03
CA CYS A 164 16.22 -1.60 4.62
C CYS A 164 14.78 -2.09 4.49
N ALA A 165 13.83 -1.17 4.28
CA ALA A 165 12.40 -1.48 4.21
C ALA A 165 11.85 -1.26 2.79
N HIS A 166 11.52 -2.34 2.08
CA HIS A 166 10.94 -2.32 0.73
C HIS A 166 10.29 -3.67 0.39
N PRO A 167 9.32 -3.74 -0.54
CA PRO A 167 8.58 -2.63 -1.13
C PRO A 167 7.57 -2.03 -0.13
N CYS A 168 6.89 -0.93 -0.49
CA CYS A 168 5.84 -0.35 0.36
C CYS A 168 4.48 -0.95 0.01
N LEU A 169 3.78 -1.46 1.02
CA LEU A 169 2.45 -2.04 0.91
C LEU A 169 1.44 -1.13 1.60
N GLU A 170 0.32 -0.88 0.92
CA GLU A 170 -0.85 -0.19 1.44
C GLU A 170 -2.03 -1.16 1.44
N ILE A 171 -2.60 -1.42 2.61
CA ILE A 171 -3.77 -2.30 2.76
C ILE A 171 -4.91 -1.48 3.31
N TYR A 172 -5.98 -1.40 2.52
CA TYR A 172 -7.19 -0.65 2.84
C TYR A 172 -8.19 -1.62 3.45
N ARG A 173 -8.34 -1.54 4.77
CA ARG A 173 -9.18 -2.45 5.56
C ARG A 173 -10.03 -1.62 6.53
N ASP A 174 -11.34 -1.83 6.46
CA ASP A 174 -12.30 -1.10 7.27
C ASP A 174 -12.10 0.43 7.12
N ASP A 175 -12.00 1.14 8.25
CA ASP A 175 -11.77 2.58 8.31
C ASP A 175 -10.28 2.95 8.44
N LEU A 176 -9.35 2.06 8.06
CA LEU A 176 -7.90 2.27 8.15
C LEU A 176 -7.15 1.94 6.85
N ILE A 177 -6.09 2.69 6.61
CA ILE A 177 -5.01 2.37 5.67
C ILE A 177 -3.84 1.87 6.51
N HIS A 178 -3.45 0.62 6.30
CA HIS A 178 -2.25 0.04 6.88
C HIS A 178 -1.10 0.17 5.90
N TYR A 179 -0.09 0.93 6.29
CA TYR A 179 1.17 1.04 5.58
C TYR A 179 2.14 0.06 6.20
N MET A 180 2.80 -0.75 5.39
CA MET A 180 3.87 -1.60 5.88
C MET A 180 4.98 -1.80 4.85
N SER A 181 6.19 -2.04 5.32
CA SER A 181 7.33 -2.39 4.47
C SER A 181 8.16 -3.47 5.18
N PRO A 182 8.39 -4.62 4.54
CA PRO A 182 9.12 -5.72 5.17
C PRO A 182 10.60 -5.38 5.32
N LEU A 183 11.18 -5.83 6.43
CA LEU A 183 12.60 -5.64 6.76
C LEU A 183 13.47 -6.85 6.42
N ALA A 184 12.85 -7.96 6.01
CA ALA A 184 13.51 -9.19 5.62
C ALA A 184 12.70 -9.87 4.52
N ARG A 185 13.38 -10.69 3.70
CA ARG A 185 12.77 -11.42 2.58
C ARG A 185 11.99 -10.51 1.63
N GLN A 186 12.50 -9.29 1.43
CA GLN A 186 11.86 -8.25 0.62
C GLN A 186 11.54 -8.76 -0.79
N GLY A 187 12.45 -9.55 -1.38
CA GLY A 187 12.29 -10.13 -2.71
C GLY A 187 11.06 -11.05 -2.90
N ASP A 188 10.45 -11.53 -1.82
CA ASP A 188 9.23 -12.36 -1.88
C ASP A 188 7.94 -11.53 -2.02
N PHE A 189 8.03 -10.21 -1.78
CA PHE A 189 6.92 -9.27 -1.99
C PHE A 189 6.90 -8.67 -3.40
N TYR A 190 7.76 -9.15 -4.29
CA TYR A 190 7.83 -8.71 -5.69
C TYR A 190 7.02 -9.67 -6.56
N VAL A 191 6.00 -9.14 -7.22
CA VAL A 191 5.24 -9.90 -8.22
C VAL A 191 6.14 -10.29 -9.41
N PRO A 192 5.82 -11.39 -10.12
CA PRO A 192 6.66 -11.94 -11.19
C PRO A 192 7.10 -10.91 -12.25
N GLU A 193 6.23 -9.95 -12.60
CA GLU A 193 6.50 -8.90 -13.58
C GLU A 193 7.67 -8.01 -13.16
N VAL A 194 7.83 -7.75 -11.87
CA VAL A 194 8.94 -6.94 -11.35
C VAL A 194 10.19 -7.79 -11.14
N ARG A 195 10.04 -9.07 -10.77
CA ARG A 195 11.19 -9.99 -10.60
C ARG A 195 11.91 -10.25 -11.92
N GLN A 196 11.18 -10.30 -13.03
CA GLN A 196 11.70 -10.59 -14.36
C GLN A 196 12.21 -9.34 -15.10
N ASP A 197 12.01 -8.14 -14.52
CA ASP A 197 12.43 -6.88 -15.12
C ASP A 197 13.97 -6.72 -15.08
N PRO A 198 14.65 -6.60 -16.23
CA PRO A 198 16.11 -6.46 -16.29
C PRO A 198 16.64 -5.19 -15.59
N ASP A 199 15.83 -4.13 -15.47
CA ASP A 199 16.24 -2.89 -14.79
C ASP A 199 16.42 -3.07 -13.27
N ARG A 200 15.89 -4.16 -12.68
CA ARG A 200 16.14 -4.50 -11.27
C ARG A 200 17.63 -4.74 -10.98
N ARG A 201 18.38 -5.29 -11.94
CA ARG A 201 19.83 -5.52 -11.80
C ARG A 201 20.64 -4.23 -11.75
N LEU A 202 20.09 -3.12 -12.28
CA LEU A 202 20.77 -1.83 -12.36
C LEU A 202 20.56 -0.96 -11.10
N LEU A 203 19.52 -1.22 -10.32
CA LEU A 203 19.15 -0.42 -9.14
C LEU A 203 19.81 -0.90 -7.82
N GLY A 204 20.67 -1.92 -7.86
CA GLY A 204 21.57 -2.26 -6.74
C GLY A 204 20.95 -3.06 -5.59
N ASP A 205 19.78 -3.68 -5.76
CA ASP A 205 19.25 -4.66 -4.80
C ASP A 205 20.02 -5.98 -4.96
N ASN A 206 21.18 -6.07 -4.31
CA ASN A 206 22.04 -7.25 -4.29
C ASN A 206 21.62 -8.27 -3.22
N ASP A 207 20.31 -8.46 -3.00
CA ASP A 207 19.76 -9.29 -1.92
C ASP A 207 19.62 -10.78 -2.29
N SER A 208 20.17 -11.24 -3.41
CA SER A 208 19.90 -12.60 -3.91
C SER A 208 21.01 -13.64 -3.74
N GLU A 209 22.12 -13.36 -3.05
CA GLU A 209 23.22 -14.37 -2.95
C GLU A 209 23.67 -14.81 -1.55
N GLU A 210 23.26 -14.17 -0.44
CA GLU A 210 23.80 -14.56 0.87
C GLU A 210 23.04 -15.69 1.63
N ASP A 211 21.82 -16.06 1.23
CA ASP A 211 20.99 -16.99 2.04
C ASP A 211 20.95 -18.44 1.52
N ARG A 212 21.95 -18.88 0.74
CA ARG A 212 22.00 -20.25 0.19
C ARG A 212 23.24 -21.08 0.59
N GLY A 213 23.99 -20.65 1.58
CA GLY A 213 25.35 -21.17 1.80
C GLY A 213 25.69 -21.69 3.19
N THR A 214 24.85 -22.49 3.85
CA THR A 214 25.32 -23.34 4.97
C THR A 214 24.63 -24.71 4.99
N ASP A 215 24.96 -25.56 4.02
CA ASP A 215 24.98 -27.01 4.22
C ASP A 215 26.44 -27.43 4.44
N ILE A 216 26.87 -27.47 5.71
CA ILE A 216 28.11 -28.17 6.07
C ILE A 216 27.73 -29.62 6.31
N THR A 217 27.62 -30.39 5.22
CA THR A 217 27.83 -31.84 5.26
C THR A 217 29.23 -32.12 4.72
N GLY A 218 30.19 -32.13 5.65
CA GLY A 218 31.58 -32.47 5.40
C GLY A 218 32.04 -33.53 6.39
N THR A 219 31.68 -34.78 6.12
CA THR A 219 32.40 -35.97 6.58
C THR A 219 33.90 -35.78 6.37
N LEU A 220 34.69 -35.93 7.44
CA LEU A 220 36.12 -36.17 7.32
C LEU A 220 36.45 -37.51 7.97
N GLN A 221 37.03 -38.33 7.09
CA GLN A 221 37.71 -39.60 7.32
C GLN A 221 39.11 -39.34 7.89
#